data_AF-A0AAU2HGL6-F1
#
_entry.id   AF-A0AAU2HGL6-F1
#
_cell.length_a   1.000
_cell.length_b   1.000
_cell.length_c   1.000
_cell.angle_alpha   90.00
_cell.angle_beta   90.00
_cell.angle_gamma   90.00
#
_symmetry.space_group_name_H-M   'P 1'
#
loop_
_entity.id
_entity.type
_entity.pdbx_description
1 polymer ?
#
loop_
_entity_poly.entity_id
_entity_poly.type
_entity_poly.pdbx_seq_one_letter_code
_entity_poly.pdbx_strand_id
1 'polypeptide(L)'
;MIRPARRTVLRGSAAAGALVALGAAPAAASSAYAAGTGTAAPCVRPIPWRRLGSYAAKDTAGRRFRSILSGTTRYLIGPWYAQTYTAYAADGFLNLKGIDERAVRLPGMAALSAATALALGVYDDQTLSEGKARIRTRNLIRTLAARHKASSGAAGWGSVWQSALWAYYTGAAAWLLWEDLDGDDRARVAAMIE
;
A
#
# COMPACT_ATOMS: atom_id res chain seq x y z
N MET A 1 45.82 -44.45 -9.62
CA MET A 1 45.92 -44.89 -8.23
C MET A 1 44.51 -44.87 -7.64
N ILE A 2 43.98 -46.07 -7.37
CA ILE A 2 42.81 -46.45 -6.54
C ILE A 2 41.40 -45.96 -6.96
N ARG A 3 40.48 -46.92 -6.91
CA ARG A 3 39.15 -47.07 -7.51
C ARG A 3 38.00 -46.50 -6.64
N PRO A 4 36.76 -46.44 -7.17
CA PRO A 4 35.59 -45.76 -6.62
C PRO A 4 34.68 -46.66 -5.74
N ALA A 5 33.55 -46.05 -5.32
CA ALA A 5 32.26 -46.64 -4.90
C ALA A 5 32.01 -46.86 -3.39
N ARG A 6 30.84 -46.39 -2.91
CA ARG A 6 29.65 -47.26 -2.76
C ARG A 6 28.38 -46.46 -2.39
N ARG A 7 27.33 -46.70 -3.17
CA ARG A 7 25.91 -46.52 -2.84
C ARG A 7 25.47 -47.60 -1.83
N THR A 8 24.51 -47.28 -0.96
CA THR A 8 23.44 -48.15 -0.42
C THR A 8 22.43 -47.17 0.21
N VAL A 9 21.20 -46.90 -0.23
CA VAL A 9 19.99 -47.65 -0.65
C VAL A 9 19.37 -48.54 0.43
N LEU A 10 18.35 -48.00 1.10
CA LEU A 10 17.08 -48.67 1.49
C LEU A 10 16.01 -47.56 1.41
N ARG A 11 15.00 -47.55 0.51
CA ARG A 11 13.87 -48.48 0.26
C ARG A 11 13.17 -48.85 1.56
N GLY A 12 12.01 -48.30 1.88
CA GLY A 12 10.66 -48.59 1.34
C GLY A 12 9.77 -48.82 2.58
N SER A 13 8.47 -48.53 2.67
CA SER A 13 7.35 -48.62 1.74
C SER A 13 6.20 -47.80 2.36
N ALA A 14 5.51 -46.91 1.64
CA ALA A 14 4.39 -47.13 0.73
C ALA A 14 3.04 -47.45 1.41
N ALA A 15 2.08 -46.52 1.25
CA ALA A 15 0.67 -46.76 0.86
C ALA A 15 0.04 -45.36 0.66
N ALA A 16 -0.14 -44.90 -0.58
CA ALA A 16 -1.27 -45.21 -1.47
C ALA A 16 -2.57 -44.49 -1.05
N GLY A 17 -2.90 -43.46 -1.82
CA GLY A 17 -4.20 -42.79 -1.84
C GLY A 17 -4.31 -42.02 -3.14
N ALA A 18 -4.70 -42.71 -4.21
CA ALA A 18 -4.97 -42.10 -5.50
C ALA A 18 -6.34 -41.41 -5.48
N LEU A 19 -6.41 -40.18 -6.00
CA LEU A 19 -7.66 -39.61 -6.49
C LEU A 19 -7.40 -38.84 -7.79
N VAL A 20 -8.31 -39.11 -8.72
CA VAL A 20 -8.24 -38.88 -10.16
C VAL A 20 -8.48 -37.40 -10.51
N ALA A 21 -7.94 -37.06 -11.67
CA ALA A 21 -7.92 -35.77 -12.35
C ALA A 21 -9.25 -35.00 -12.40
N LEU A 22 -9.14 -33.67 -12.31
CA LEU A 22 -9.88 -32.73 -13.14
C LEU A 22 -9.04 -31.46 -13.29
N GLY A 23 -8.81 -31.06 -14.54
CA GLY A 23 -8.10 -29.85 -14.87
C GLY A 23 -8.80 -28.62 -14.29
N ALA A 24 -8.02 -27.76 -13.66
CA ALA A 24 -8.36 -26.38 -13.45
C ALA A 24 -7.11 -25.56 -13.77
N ALA A 25 -7.19 -24.78 -14.84
CA ALA A 25 -6.25 -23.69 -15.09
C ALA A 25 -6.15 -22.81 -13.83
N PRO A 26 -5.00 -22.15 -13.56
CA PRO A 26 -4.92 -21.22 -12.45
C PRO A 26 -5.96 -20.12 -12.69
N ALA A 27 -6.98 -20.08 -11.82
CA ALA A 27 -7.94 -18.99 -11.81
C ALA A 27 -7.15 -17.70 -11.57
N ALA A 28 -7.09 -16.85 -12.60
CA ALA A 28 -6.63 -15.49 -12.46
C ALA A 28 -7.46 -14.86 -11.33
N ALA A 29 -6.80 -14.54 -10.22
CA ALA A 29 -7.39 -13.81 -9.12
C ALA A 29 -7.84 -12.44 -9.65
N SER A 30 -9.09 -12.38 -10.09
CA SER A 30 -9.75 -11.15 -10.47
C SER A 30 -10.14 -10.49 -9.17
N SER A 31 -9.37 -9.49 -8.75
CA SER A 31 -9.74 -8.62 -7.64
C SER A 31 -10.99 -7.85 -8.04
N ALA A 32 -12.16 -8.44 -7.76
CA ALA A 32 -13.44 -7.78 -7.88
C ALA A 32 -13.58 -6.84 -6.68
N TYR A 33 -13.17 -5.59 -6.88
CA TYR A 33 -13.44 -4.51 -5.94
C TYR A 33 -14.96 -4.34 -5.84
N ALA A 34 -15.52 -4.76 -4.71
CA ALA A 34 -16.94 -4.60 -4.42
C ALA A 34 -17.24 -3.10 -4.23
N ALA A 35 -18.25 -2.60 -4.92
CA ALA A 35 -18.73 -1.24 -4.75
C ALA A 35 -19.36 -1.09 -3.35
N GLY A 36 -18.62 -0.45 -2.44
CA GLY A 36 -19.11 -0.13 -1.10
C GLY A 36 -20.15 0.98 -1.14
N THR A 37 -21.35 0.70 -0.63
CA THR A 37 -22.41 1.69 -0.37
C THR A 37 -22.15 2.40 0.97
N GLY A 38 -21.12 3.26 1.01
CA GLY A 38 -20.93 4.21 2.11
C GLY A 38 -21.41 5.59 1.66
N THR A 39 -22.20 6.28 2.48
CA THR A 39 -22.61 7.67 2.24
C THR A 39 -21.35 8.51 1.98
N ALA A 40 -21.11 8.86 0.72
CA ALA A 40 -19.95 9.64 0.32
C ALA A 40 -20.03 11.00 1.03
N ALA A 41 -18.92 11.45 1.63
CA ALA A 41 -18.75 12.88 1.84
C ALA A 41 -19.02 13.55 0.48
N PRO A 42 -19.95 14.53 0.39
CA PRO A 42 -20.51 14.99 -0.88
C PRO A 42 -19.48 15.56 -1.87
N CYS A 43 -18.23 15.74 -1.44
CA CYS A 43 -17.10 16.28 -2.20
C CYS A 43 -16.17 15.24 -2.85
N VAL A 44 -16.18 13.96 -2.47
CA VAL A 44 -15.23 12.96 -3.01
C VAL A 44 -15.85 12.15 -4.14
N ARG A 45 -15.27 12.28 -5.34
CA ARG A 45 -15.71 11.54 -6.54
C ARG A 45 -14.89 10.27 -6.72
N PRO A 46 -15.51 9.08 -6.81
CA PRO A 46 -14.77 7.85 -7.09
C PRO A 46 -14.02 7.90 -8.42
N ILE A 47 -12.87 7.21 -8.48
CA ILE A 47 -12.09 7.07 -9.70
C ILE A 47 -12.89 6.19 -10.69
N PRO A 48 -13.19 6.67 -11.90
CA PRO A 48 -13.95 5.88 -12.88
C PRO A 48 -13.02 4.89 -13.59
N TRP A 49 -12.48 3.90 -12.86
CA TRP A 49 -11.49 2.92 -13.36
C TRP A 49 -11.90 2.28 -14.69
N ARG A 50 -13.18 1.94 -14.84
CA ARG A 50 -13.72 1.35 -16.08
C ARG A 50 -13.59 2.28 -17.30
N ARG A 51 -13.66 3.60 -17.11
CA ARG A 51 -13.52 4.59 -18.19
C ARG A 51 -12.05 4.88 -18.53
N LEU A 52 -11.16 4.78 -17.54
CA LEU A 52 -9.72 4.96 -17.74
C LEU A 52 -9.07 3.78 -18.48
N GLY A 53 -9.72 2.61 -18.44
CA GLY A 53 -9.21 1.40 -19.07
C GLY A 53 -8.04 0.79 -18.31
N SER A 54 -7.27 -0.07 -18.99
CA SER A 54 -6.10 -0.74 -18.41
C SER A 54 -4.91 -0.66 -19.33
N TYR A 55 -3.72 -0.48 -18.77
CA TYR A 55 -2.46 -0.52 -19.50
C TYR A 55 -1.60 -1.68 -18.99
N ALA A 56 -1.31 -2.63 -19.87
CA ALA A 56 -0.61 -3.86 -19.49
C ALA A 56 0.90 -3.68 -19.20
N ALA A 57 1.46 -2.49 -19.49
CA ALA A 57 2.86 -2.16 -19.27
C ALA A 57 3.86 -3.18 -19.85
N LYS A 58 3.54 -3.74 -21.03
CA LYS A 58 4.34 -4.78 -21.70
C LYS A 58 5.42 -4.23 -22.61
N ASP A 59 5.40 -2.95 -22.96
CA ASP A 59 6.44 -2.28 -23.74
C ASP A 59 7.67 -1.93 -22.87
N THR A 60 8.73 -1.40 -23.48
CA THR A 60 9.97 -1.07 -22.77
C THR A 60 9.76 -0.01 -21.70
N ALA A 61 8.96 1.03 -21.99
CA ALA A 61 8.69 2.11 -21.04
C ALA A 61 7.86 1.61 -19.84
N GLY A 62 6.77 0.89 -20.09
CA GLY A 62 5.89 0.33 -19.07
C GLY A 62 6.62 -0.64 -18.15
N ARG A 63 7.46 -1.54 -18.69
CA ARG A 63 8.29 -2.43 -17.86
C ARG A 63 9.25 -1.65 -16.96
N ARG A 64 9.86 -0.57 -17.48
CA ARG A 64 10.77 0.29 -16.70
C ARG A 64 10.02 1.02 -15.59
N PHE A 65 8.88 1.64 -15.87
CA PHE A 65 8.07 2.32 -14.85
C PHE A 65 7.55 1.34 -13.79
N ARG A 66 7.08 0.16 -14.21
CA ARG A 66 6.67 -0.90 -13.27
C ARG A 66 7.82 -1.31 -12.35
N SER A 67 9.01 -1.53 -12.91
CA SER A 67 10.19 -1.91 -12.11
C SER A 67 10.59 -0.83 -11.11
N ILE A 68 10.59 0.45 -11.52
CA ILE A 68 10.92 1.57 -10.63
C ILE A 68 9.87 1.68 -9.53
N LEU A 69 8.58 1.73 -9.88
CA LEU A 69 7.51 1.93 -8.91
C LEU A 69 7.44 0.77 -7.91
N SER A 70 7.49 -0.48 -8.38
CA SER A 70 7.46 -1.67 -7.50
C SER A 70 8.68 -1.72 -6.57
N GLY A 71 9.89 -1.50 -7.11
CA GLY A 71 11.13 -1.47 -6.32
C GLY A 71 11.14 -0.37 -5.27
N THR A 72 10.77 0.86 -5.65
CA THR A 72 10.69 2.01 -4.73
C THR A 72 9.66 1.78 -3.63
N THR A 73 8.46 1.30 -3.98
CA THR A 73 7.39 1.12 -3.00
C THR A 73 7.66 -0.04 -2.04
N ARG A 74 8.27 -1.14 -2.52
CA ARG A 74 8.74 -2.24 -1.66
C ARG A 74 9.69 -1.73 -0.58
N TYR A 75 10.63 -0.85 -0.94
CA TYR A 75 11.54 -0.24 0.03
C TYR A 75 10.80 0.71 1.00
N LEU A 76 10.01 1.64 0.46
CA LEU A 76 9.35 2.68 1.25
C LEU A 76 8.37 2.08 2.26
N ILE A 77 7.44 1.23 1.83
CA ILE A 77 6.42 0.69 2.75
C ILE A 77 6.89 -0.53 3.54
N GLY A 78 8.00 -1.14 3.15
CA GLY A 78 8.65 -2.26 3.82
C GLY A 78 9.70 -1.80 4.85
N PRO A 79 11.00 -1.87 4.51
CA PRO A 79 12.09 -1.50 5.42
C PRO A 79 12.02 -0.06 5.97
N TRP A 80 11.84 0.95 5.11
CA TRP A 80 11.86 2.35 5.56
C TRP A 80 10.76 2.64 6.58
N TYR A 81 9.53 2.20 6.29
CA TYR A 81 8.40 2.33 7.22
C TYR A 81 8.71 1.67 8.56
N ALA A 82 9.18 0.41 8.54
CA ALA A 82 9.42 -0.36 9.76
C ALA A 82 10.53 0.26 10.63
N GLN A 83 11.57 0.84 10.01
CA GLN A 83 12.64 1.53 10.72
C GLN A 83 12.20 2.90 11.25
N THR A 84 11.36 3.61 10.49
CA THR A 84 10.94 4.98 10.83
C THR A 84 9.89 4.99 11.93
N TYR A 85 8.90 4.09 11.83
CA TYR A 85 7.73 4.01 12.69
C TYR A 85 7.72 2.69 13.47
N THR A 86 8.46 2.68 14.57
CA THR A 86 8.61 1.50 15.44
C THR A 86 7.51 1.37 16.49
N ALA A 87 6.73 2.44 16.73
CA ALA A 87 5.67 2.47 17.71
C ALA A 87 4.53 3.40 17.28
N TYR A 88 3.33 3.10 17.78
CA TYR A 88 2.20 4.02 17.78
C TYR A 88 2.25 4.91 19.03
N ALA A 89 1.74 6.12 18.90
CA ALA A 89 1.42 6.95 20.06
C ALA A 89 0.19 6.38 20.79
N ALA A 90 -0.09 6.87 21.99
CA ALA A 90 -1.18 6.39 22.85
C ALA A 90 -2.56 6.54 22.19
N ASP A 91 -2.70 7.46 21.24
CA ASP A 91 -3.89 7.72 20.43
C ASP A 91 -4.05 6.73 19.25
N GLY A 92 -3.15 5.75 19.12
CA GLY A 92 -3.19 4.75 18.05
C GLY A 92 -2.71 5.24 16.69
N PHE A 93 -2.17 6.46 16.57
CA PHE A 93 -1.55 6.99 15.34
C PHE A 93 -0.03 6.80 15.35
N LEU A 94 0.61 6.89 14.18
CA LEU A 94 2.07 6.82 14.11
C LEU A 94 2.68 8.04 14.80
N ASN A 95 3.79 7.86 15.51
CA ASN A 95 4.56 8.99 16.01
C ASN A 95 5.37 9.62 14.87
N LEU A 96 4.92 10.76 14.36
CA LEU A 96 5.60 11.52 13.28
C LEU A 96 6.92 12.17 13.74
N LYS A 97 7.18 12.24 15.05
CA LYS A 97 8.38 12.88 15.64
C LYS A 97 8.51 14.38 15.33
N GLY A 98 7.41 15.05 14.97
CA GLY A 98 7.37 16.47 14.71
C GLY A 98 6.24 16.88 13.76
N ILE A 99 6.25 18.16 13.40
CA ILE A 99 5.34 18.78 12.41
C ILE A 99 6.10 19.53 11.31
N ASP A 100 7.42 19.36 11.25
CA ASP A 100 8.28 19.96 10.23
C ASP A 100 8.15 19.26 8.88
N GLU A 101 8.82 19.81 7.85
CA GLU A 101 8.82 19.25 6.51
C GLU A 101 9.18 17.75 6.50
N ARG A 102 10.20 17.34 7.25
CA ARG A 102 10.69 15.96 7.20
C ARG A 102 9.67 15.01 7.81
N ALA A 103 9.01 15.42 8.90
CA ALA A 103 7.99 14.66 9.61
C ALA A 103 6.74 14.40 8.77
N VAL A 104 6.44 15.27 7.79
CA VAL A 104 5.18 15.21 7.02
C VAL A 104 5.37 14.91 5.53
N ARG A 105 6.37 15.50 4.88
CA ARG A 105 6.62 15.33 3.44
C ARG A 105 7.02 13.89 3.11
N LEU A 106 7.94 13.32 3.87
CA LEU A 106 8.44 11.97 3.62
C LEU A 106 7.33 10.90 3.71
N PRO A 107 6.54 10.82 4.80
CA PRO A 107 5.42 9.88 4.83
C PRO A 107 4.33 10.19 3.82
N GLY A 108 4.05 11.45 3.48
CA GLY A 108 3.10 11.80 2.44
C GLY A 108 3.51 11.26 1.06
N MET A 109 4.79 11.46 0.69
CA MET A 109 5.34 10.91 -0.56
C MET A 109 5.37 9.38 -0.57
N ALA A 110 5.70 8.76 0.57
CA ALA A 110 5.70 7.31 0.71
C ALA A 110 4.28 6.74 0.55
N ALA A 111 3.29 7.38 1.18
CA ALA A 111 1.88 7.01 1.07
C ALA A 111 1.40 7.10 -0.38
N LEU A 112 1.66 8.22 -1.08
CA LEU A 112 1.28 8.39 -2.48
C LEU A 112 1.92 7.33 -3.39
N SER A 113 3.22 7.09 -3.21
CA SER A 113 3.94 6.09 -4.01
C SER A 113 3.34 4.69 -3.81
N ALA A 114 3.14 4.29 -2.55
CA ALA A 114 2.58 2.97 -2.22
C ALA A 114 1.12 2.83 -2.68
N ALA A 115 0.28 3.85 -2.42
CA ALA A 115 -1.11 3.87 -2.87
C ALA A 115 -1.21 3.74 -4.40
N THR A 116 -0.32 4.40 -5.15
CA THR A 116 -0.26 4.28 -6.62
C THR A 116 0.07 2.85 -7.05
N ALA A 117 1.09 2.22 -6.46
CA ALA A 117 1.44 0.84 -6.79
C ALA A 117 0.32 -0.16 -6.44
N LEU A 118 -0.35 0.05 -5.30
CA LEU A 118 -1.47 -0.76 -4.83
C LEU A 118 -2.72 -0.59 -5.70
N ALA A 119 -3.07 0.63 -6.06
CA ALA A 119 -4.23 0.93 -6.91
C ALA A 119 -4.06 0.41 -8.35
N LEU A 120 -2.82 0.43 -8.87
CA LEU A 120 -2.50 -0.09 -10.19
C LEU A 120 -2.23 -1.61 -10.22
N GLY A 121 -2.22 -2.29 -9.07
CA GLY A 121 -1.94 -3.73 -8.99
C GLY A 121 -0.51 -4.10 -9.41
N VAL A 122 0.46 -3.23 -9.17
CA VAL A 122 1.88 -3.41 -9.54
C VAL A 122 2.83 -3.46 -8.34
N TYR A 123 2.29 -3.51 -7.13
CA TYR A 123 3.08 -3.69 -5.92
C TYR A 123 3.84 -5.03 -5.93
N ASP A 124 5.09 -5.01 -5.44
CA ASP A 124 5.93 -6.21 -5.31
C ASP A 124 5.83 -6.74 -3.88
N ASP A 125 5.20 -7.91 -3.72
CA ASP A 125 4.86 -8.52 -2.44
C ASP A 125 5.92 -9.48 -1.89
N GLN A 126 7.11 -9.55 -2.52
CA GLN A 126 8.19 -10.48 -2.14
C GLN A 126 8.60 -10.43 -0.67
N THR A 127 8.63 -9.23 -0.06
CA THR A 127 9.09 -9.05 1.34
C THR A 127 7.99 -8.63 2.29
N LEU A 128 6.88 -8.12 1.77
CA LEU A 128 5.72 -7.70 2.54
C LEU A 128 4.48 -7.94 1.69
N SER A 129 3.54 -8.75 2.19
CA SER A 129 2.27 -9.01 1.49
C SER A 129 1.52 -7.72 1.16
N GLU A 130 0.78 -7.68 0.05
CA GLU A 130 -0.05 -6.54 -0.35
C GLU A 130 -0.98 -6.06 0.78
N GLY A 131 -1.65 -6.96 1.49
CA GLY A 131 -2.54 -6.60 2.60
C GLY A 131 -1.84 -5.83 3.72
N LYS A 132 -0.62 -6.27 4.12
CA LYS A 132 0.20 -5.53 5.09
C LYS A 132 0.69 -4.18 4.53
N ALA A 133 0.97 -4.10 3.24
CA ALA A 133 1.33 -2.84 2.58
C ALA A 133 0.16 -1.84 2.56
N ARG A 134 -1.08 -2.31 2.31
CA ARG A 134 -2.30 -1.50 2.44
C ARG A 134 -2.48 -0.97 3.85
N ILE A 135 -2.35 -1.82 4.87
CA ILE A 135 -2.43 -1.40 6.28
C ILE A 135 -1.41 -0.31 6.61
N ARG A 136 -0.14 -0.49 6.22
CA ARG A 136 0.90 0.52 6.46
C ARG A 136 0.64 1.82 5.72
N THR A 137 0.20 1.75 4.46
CA THR A 137 -0.15 2.93 3.65
C THR A 137 -1.31 3.69 4.27
N ARG A 138 -2.38 2.99 4.68
CA ARG A 138 -3.50 3.55 5.45
C ARG A 138 -3.02 4.23 6.73
N ASN A 139 -2.10 3.60 7.48
CA ASN A 139 -1.57 4.18 8.70
C ASN A 139 -0.82 5.50 8.47
N LEU A 140 -0.08 5.64 7.36
CA LEU A 140 0.52 6.92 6.97
C LEU A 140 -0.56 7.97 6.69
N ILE A 141 -1.55 7.62 5.85
CA ILE A 141 -2.65 8.51 5.45
C ILE A 141 -3.40 9.04 6.67
N ARG A 142 -3.92 8.13 7.51
CA ARG A 142 -4.72 8.51 8.67
C ARG A 142 -3.94 9.31 9.70
N THR A 143 -2.66 8.99 9.89
CA THR A 143 -1.80 9.76 10.82
C THR A 143 -1.59 11.17 10.31
N LEU A 144 -1.27 11.34 9.03
CA LEU A 144 -1.04 12.67 8.45
C LEU A 144 -2.31 13.52 8.52
N ALA A 145 -3.47 12.95 8.17
CA ALA A 145 -4.75 13.65 8.27
C ALA A 145 -5.12 14.01 9.72
N ALA A 146 -4.91 13.09 10.67
CA ALA A 146 -5.19 13.34 12.09
C ALA A 146 -4.28 14.41 12.70
N ARG A 147 -3.00 14.46 12.29
CA ARG A 147 -2.01 15.44 12.79
C ARG A 147 -2.02 16.76 12.03
N HIS A 148 -2.85 16.92 10.99
CA HIS A 148 -3.02 18.19 10.30
C HIS A 148 -3.77 19.20 11.17
N LYS A 149 -3.53 20.50 10.97
CA LYS A 149 -4.15 21.59 11.73
C LYS A 149 -5.68 21.60 11.66
N ALA A 150 -6.25 21.12 10.56
CA ALA A 150 -7.71 20.99 10.41
C ALA A 150 -8.31 19.98 11.41
N SER A 151 -7.52 19.00 11.86
CA SER A 151 -7.92 17.98 12.82
C SER A 151 -7.41 18.26 14.25
N SER A 152 -6.23 18.87 14.37
CA SER A 152 -5.50 19.04 15.65
C SER A 152 -5.34 20.49 16.10
N GLY A 153 -5.99 21.44 15.42
CA GLY A 153 -5.86 22.86 15.70
C GLY A 153 -4.44 23.38 15.48
N ALA A 154 -4.05 24.41 16.24
CA ALA A 154 -2.76 25.11 16.08
C ALA A 154 -1.52 24.22 16.31
N ALA A 155 -1.66 23.08 17.00
CA ALA A 155 -0.56 22.14 17.24
C ALA A 155 -0.30 21.20 16.04
N GLY A 156 -1.22 21.15 15.07
CA GLY A 156 -1.06 20.33 13.87
C GLY A 156 -0.12 20.96 12.85
N TRP A 157 0.41 20.13 11.95
CA TRP A 157 1.12 20.63 10.76
C TRP A 157 0.12 21.27 9.78
N GLY A 158 0.56 22.13 8.87
CA GLY A 158 -0.36 22.75 7.89
C GLY A 158 -0.25 24.26 7.70
N SER A 159 0.64 24.92 8.44
CA SER A 159 0.74 26.38 8.50
C SER A 159 1.98 26.95 7.79
N VAL A 160 2.76 26.12 7.10
CA VAL A 160 3.94 26.54 6.32
C VAL A 160 3.68 26.50 4.82
N TRP A 161 4.46 27.25 4.04
CA TRP A 161 4.20 27.52 2.61
C TRP A 161 4.05 26.28 1.71
N GLN A 162 4.74 25.16 2.00
CA GLN A 162 4.58 23.91 1.24
C GLN A 162 3.51 22.95 1.78
N SER A 163 2.82 23.31 2.86
CA SER A 163 1.87 22.38 3.51
C SER A 163 0.78 21.90 2.56
N ALA A 164 0.33 22.77 1.64
CA ALA A 164 -0.66 22.41 0.64
C ALA A 164 -0.18 21.28 -0.29
N LEU A 165 1.10 21.26 -0.67
CA LEU A 165 1.68 20.18 -1.49
C LEU A 165 1.75 18.85 -0.71
N TRP A 166 2.08 18.92 0.57
CA TRP A 166 2.15 17.72 1.41
C TRP A 166 0.77 17.16 1.74
N ALA A 167 -0.21 18.04 1.94
CA ALA A 167 -1.63 17.69 2.01
C ALA A 167 -2.07 17.03 0.71
N TYR A 168 -1.71 17.58 -0.46
CA TYR A 168 -1.99 16.97 -1.75
C TYR A 168 -1.44 15.53 -1.85
N TYR A 169 -0.19 15.26 -1.46
CA TYR A 169 0.33 13.89 -1.50
C TYR A 169 -0.52 12.92 -0.67
N THR A 170 -0.91 13.35 0.53
CA THR A 170 -1.73 12.55 1.44
C THR A 170 -3.15 12.36 0.91
N GLY A 171 -3.78 13.43 0.42
CA GLY A 171 -5.11 13.42 -0.17
C GLY A 171 -5.19 12.57 -1.44
N ALA A 172 -4.18 12.65 -2.32
CA ALA A 172 -4.10 11.81 -3.51
C ALA A 172 -3.92 10.33 -3.15
N ALA A 173 -3.10 10.02 -2.14
CA ALA A 173 -2.96 8.66 -1.63
C ALA A 173 -4.28 8.14 -1.05
N ALA A 174 -4.98 8.97 -0.28
CA ALA A 174 -6.28 8.67 0.29
C ALA A 174 -7.34 8.44 -0.79
N TRP A 175 -7.34 9.25 -1.85
CA TRP A 175 -8.28 9.11 -2.96
C TRP A 175 -8.11 7.78 -3.72
N LEU A 176 -6.86 7.34 -3.91
CA LEU A 176 -6.55 6.05 -4.54
C LEU A 176 -6.97 4.85 -3.69
N LEU A 177 -6.98 4.99 -2.37
CA LEU A 177 -7.34 3.95 -1.39
C LEU A 177 -8.59 4.31 -0.59
N TRP A 178 -9.53 5.06 -1.19
CA TRP A 178 -10.64 5.65 -0.45
C TRP A 178 -11.53 4.61 0.25
N GLU A 179 -11.75 3.45 -0.37
CA GLU A 179 -12.51 2.36 0.26
C GLU A 179 -11.77 1.63 1.38
N ASP A 180 -10.48 1.83 1.52
CA ASP A 180 -9.68 1.26 2.61
C ASP A 180 -9.73 2.15 3.87
N LEU A 181 -10.29 3.37 3.79
CA LEU A 181 -10.44 4.32 4.91
C LEU A 181 -11.80 4.18 5.59
N ASP A 182 -11.82 4.34 6.92
CA ASP A 182 -13.09 4.41 7.68
C ASP A 182 -13.69 5.82 7.63
N GLY A 183 -14.89 5.99 8.19
CA GLY A 183 -15.62 7.26 8.16
C GLY A 183 -14.87 8.43 8.80
N ASP A 184 -14.18 8.19 9.92
CA ASP A 184 -13.42 9.21 10.64
C ASP A 184 -12.17 9.61 9.88
N ASP A 185 -11.43 8.63 9.33
CA ASP A 185 -10.26 8.87 8.51
C ASP A 185 -10.63 9.64 7.23
N ARG A 186 -11.76 9.30 6.59
CA ARG A 186 -12.30 10.03 5.43
C ARG A 186 -12.65 11.47 5.78
N ALA A 187 -13.31 11.71 6.91
CA ALA A 187 -13.65 13.05 7.35
C ALA A 187 -12.40 13.92 7.63
N ARG A 188 -11.39 13.35 8.29
CA ARG A 188 -10.11 14.05 8.54
C ARG A 188 -9.36 14.36 7.25
N VAL A 189 -9.37 13.45 6.27
CA VAL A 189 -8.76 13.70 4.96
C VAL A 189 -9.50 14.82 4.23
N ALA A 190 -10.85 14.80 4.21
CA ALA A 190 -11.62 15.86 3.57
C ALA A 190 -11.31 17.24 4.19
N ALA A 191 -11.35 17.34 5.52
CA ALA A 191 -11.04 18.58 6.23
C ALA A 191 -9.58 19.07 6.04
N MET A 192 -8.65 18.17 5.72
CA MET A 192 -7.26 18.56 5.43
C MET A 192 -7.08 19.19 4.04
N ILE A 193 -7.96 18.86 3.10
CA ILE A 193 -7.86 19.29 1.69
C ILE A 193 -8.75 20.50 1.38
N GLU A 194 -9.84 20.69 2.14
CA GLU A 194 -10.77 21.82 2.07
C GLU A 194 -10.28 23.06 2.83
#